data_AF-A0A971P646-F1
#
_entry.id   AF-A0A971P646-F1
#
_cell.length_a   1.000
_cell.length_b   1.000
_cell.length_c   1.000
_cell.angle_alpha   90.00
_cell.angle_beta   90.00
_cell.angle_gamma   90.00
#
_symmetry.space_group_name_H-M   'P 1'
#
loop_
_entity.id
_entity.type
_entity.pdbx_description
1 polymer ?
#
loop_
_entity_poly.entity_id
_entity_poly.type
_entity_poly.pdbx_seq_one_letter_code
_entity_poly.pdbx_strand_id
1 'polypeptide(L)'
;MRNLFAFIVILSCVGLAIAAAPSGARLMPEGYLVAGVKGRVAKDSDKAEWAFFPAVEITDGKGVLAVEKAVTLLPCSTLEQVAQLAGDEQTVNVRLWAMVTDYRGQNYLYALYFLPVRSEPDVAPVEVNKPDESAATVPATEKESVLPDEILQMMQRNRIPDLTRLDEIAAVSDDRNLIHRTGRIQSVEEDAFVFTQDGFGQNVGQASYRLLPSTALELIRRDMQRTSGRVRYVVSGVMTEFEGQAYLLIRRAVRTYTHGNFTQ
;
A
#
# COMPACT_ATOMS: atom_id res chain seq x y z
N MET A 1 53.90 39.84 -19.57
CA MET A 1 54.08 38.80 -18.54
C MET A 1 52.68 38.45 -18.05
N ARG A 2 51.97 37.51 -18.70
CA ARG A 2 51.95 36.04 -18.51
C ARG A 2 51.54 35.65 -17.08
N ASN A 3 50.41 34.94 -16.98
CA ASN A 3 49.88 34.04 -15.91
C ASN A 3 48.33 34.13 -15.99
N LEU A 4 47.57 33.40 -16.81
CA LEU A 4 47.41 31.95 -17.03
C LEU A 4 47.18 31.15 -15.73
N PHE A 5 46.02 31.33 -15.11
CA PHE A 5 45.48 30.36 -14.15
C PHE A 5 44.50 29.44 -14.89
N ALA A 6 44.94 28.22 -15.14
CA ALA A 6 44.17 27.16 -15.77
C ALA A 6 43.22 26.52 -14.75
N PHE A 7 41.96 26.44 -15.15
CA PHE A 7 40.88 25.64 -14.58
C PHE A 7 41.25 24.15 -14.56
N ILE A 8 41.09 23.49 -13.42
CA ILE A 8 40.90 22.04 -13.33
C ILE A 8 39.70 21.81 -12.41
N VAL A 9 38.52 21.62 -13.01
CA VAL A 9 37.34 21.09 -12.31
C VAL A 9 37.33 19.59 -12.58
N ILE A 10 37.62 18.80 -11.55
CA ILE A 10 37.52 17.34 -11.57
C ILE A 10 36.04 17.00 -11.47
N LEU A 11 35.42 16.65 -12.60
CA LEU A 11 34.06 16.16 -12.66
C LEU A 11 34.05 14.67 -12.29
N SER A 12 33.85 14.37 -11.00
CA SER A 12 33.61 13.00 -10.55
C SER A 12 32.23 12.54 -11.01
N CYS A 13 32.19 11.79 -12.10
CA CYS A 13 31.01 11.01 -12.50
C CYS A 13 30.80 9.87 -11.50
N VAL A 14 30.01 10.11 -10.46
CA VAL A 14 29.40 9.03 -9.67
C VAL A 14 28.29 8.44 -10.55
N GLY A 15 28.60 7.33 -11.21
CA GLY A 15 27.61 6.55 -11.93
C GLY A 15 26.61 5.95 -10.95
N LEU A 16 25.38 6.47 -10.94
CA LEU A 16 24.26 5.74 -10.36
C LEU A 16 24.04 4.48 -11.21
N ALA A 17 24.41 3.33 -10.66
CA ALA A 17 23.93 2.05 -11.14
C ALA A 17 22.43 1.98 -10.85
N ILE A 18 21.61 2.30 -11.85
CA ILE A 18 20.18 1.94 -11.84
C ILE A 18 20.16 0.42 -11.90
N ALA A 19 19.84 -0.22 -10.77
CA ALA A 19 19.59 -1.65 -10.71
C ALA A 19 18.45 -1.97 -11.69
N ALA A 20 18.79 -2.58 -12.82
CA ALA A 20 17.82 -3.12 -13.76
C ALA A 20 17.04 -4.23 -13.04
N ALA A 21 15.73 -4.03 -12.89
CA ALA A 21 14.84 -5.04 -12.35
C ALA A 21 14.93 -6.33 -13.20
N PRO A 22 14.86 -7.52 -12.59
CA PRO A 22 14.95 -8.78 -13.32
C PRO A 22 13.85 -8.87 -14.40
N SER A 23 14.31 -8.93 -15.64
CA SER A 23 13.55 -9.16 -16.86
C SER A 23 13.04 -10.60 -16.88
N GLY A 24 11.73 -10.80 -16.71
CA GLY A 24 11.10 -12.11 -16.91
C GLY A 24 9.70 -12.26 -16.32
N ALA A 25 9.43 -11.64 -15.16
CA ALA A 25 8.10 -11.65 -14.58
C ALA A 25 7.24 -10.52 -15.16
N ARG A 26 6.11 -10.87 -15.78
CA ARG A 26 5.12 -9.89 -16.22
C ARG A 26 4.55 -9.17 -14.99
N LEU A 27 4.31 -7.87 -15.09
CA LEU A 27 3.64 -7.11 -14.04
C LEU A 27 2.22 -7.64 -13.85
N MET A 28 1.76 -7.61 -12.61
CA MET A 28 0.40 -7.98 -12.27
C MET A 28 -0.56 -6.94 -12.86
N PRO A 29 -1.66 -7.35 -13.53
CA PRO A 29 -2.60 -6.42 -14.12
C PRO A 29 -3.23 -5.50 -13.08
N GLU A 30 -3.45 -4.24 -13.47
CA GLU A 30 -4.20 -3.29 -12.67
C GLU A 30 -5.60 -3.81 -12.35
N GLY A 31 -6.06 -3.55 -11.13
CA GLY A 31 -7.34 -3.99 -10.61
C GLY A 31 -7.32 -5.41 -10.02
N TYR A 32 -6.19 -6.14 -10.10
CA TYR A 32 -6.05 -7.42 -9.43
C TYR A 32 -6.21 -7.27 -7.91
N LEU A 33 -7.03 -8.12 -7.31
CA LEU A 33 -7.29 -8.10 -5.87
C LEU A 33 -6.38 -9.10 -5.16
N VAL A 34 -5.47 -8.57 -4.36
CA VAL A 34 -4.73 -9.33 -3.36
C VAL A 34 -5.68 -9.65 -2.21
N ALA A 35 -6.00 -10.93 -2.03
CA ALA A 35 -7.00 -11.37 -1.06
C ALA A 35 -6.35 -11.99 0.19
N GLY A 36 -6.18 -11.19 1.24
CA GLY A 36 -5.83 -11.68 2.56
C GLY A 36 -4.45 -12.35 2.63
N VAL A 37 -3.45 -11.73 2.00
CA VAL A 37 -2.08 -12.26 1.98
C VAL A 37 -1.34 -11.83 3.24
N LYS A 38 -0.68 -12.79 3.90
CA LYS A 38 0.17 -12.49 5.05
C LYS A 38 1.47 -11.83 4.59
N GLY A 39 1.93 -10.85 5.33
CA GLY A 39 3.21 -10.19 5.08
C GLY A 39 3.52 -9.15 6.14
N ARG A 40 4.58 -8.41 5.90
CA ARG A 40 5.04 -7.32 6.76
C ARG A 40 4.88 -6.01 6.03
N VAL A 41 4.30 -5.00 6.68
CA VAL A 41 4.34 -3.62 6.20
C VAL A 41 5.44 -2.90 6.96
N ALA A 42 6.34 -2.22 6.27
CA ALA A 42 7.38 -1.43 6.89
C ALA A 42 7.58 -0.10 6.15
N LYS A 43 7.94 0.94 6.91
CA LYS A 43 8.32 2.23 6.36
C LYS A 43 9.79 2.18 5.92
N ASP A 44 10.05 2.58 4.68
CA ASP A 44 11.40 2.77 4.15
C ASP A 44 11.98 4.06 4.76
N SER A 45 13.11 3.93 5.46
CA SER A 45 13.79 5.05 6.12
C SER A 45 14.31 6.10 5.14
N ASP A 46 14.62 5.71 3.91
CA ASP A 46 15.28 6.59 2.94
C ASP A 46 14.28 7.39 2.10
N LYS A 47 13.12 6.80 1.81
CA LYS A 47 12.09 7.38 0.93
C LYS A 47 10.86 7.89 1.66
N ALA A 48 10.74 7.60 2.95
CA ALA A 48 9.52 7.81 3.75
C ALA A 48 8.27 7.14 3.15
N GLU A 49 8.45 6.15 2.26
CA GLU A 49 7.38 5.39 1.64
C GLU A 49 7.10 4.12 2.44
N TRP A 50 5.85 3.68 2.43
CA TRP A 50 5.48 2.40 3.03
C TRP A 50 5.53 1.29 1.99
N ALA A 51 6.09 0.15 2.36
CA ALA A 51 6.17 -1.02 1.50
C ALA A 51 5.60 -2.26 2.19
N PHE A 52 4.94 -3.10 1.40
CA PHE A 52 4.49 -4.43 1.81
C PHE A 52 5.48 -5.49 1.32
N PHE A 53 5.82 -6.41 2.21
CA PHE A 53 6.68 -7.57 2.00
C PHE A 53 5.81 -8.82 2.11
N PRO A 54 5.40 -9.43 0.98
CA PRO A 54 4.57 -10.64 1.00
C PRO A 54 5.34 -11.81 1.59
N ALA A 55 4.74 -12.54 2.54
CA ALA A 55 5.31 -13.78 3.08
C ALA A 55 5.08 -14.97 2.14
N VAL A 56 4.18 -14.83 1.17
CA VAL A 56 3.83 -15.85 0.17
C VAL A 56 3.79 -15.20 -1.20
N GLU A 57 4.18 -15.95 -2.22
CA GLU A 57 4.11 -15.49 -3.62
C GLU A 57 2.66 -15.21 -4.01
N ILE A 58 2.43 -14.07 -4.65
CA ILE A 58 1.10 -13.67 -5.15
C ILE A 58 1.16 -13.73 -6.67
N THR A 59 0.34 -14.57 -7.28
CA THR A 59 0.26 -14.70 -8.74
C THR A 59 -1.18 -14.75 -9.23
N ASP A 60 -1.43 -14.14 -10.40
CA ASP A 60 -2.68 -14.26 -11.16
C ASP A 60 -2.55 -15.29 -12.32
N GLY A 61 -1.47 -16.07 -12.32
CA GLY A 61 -1.09 -17.00 -13.39
C GLY A 61 -0.32 -16.38 -14.56
N LYS A 62 -0.19 -15.05 -14.62
CA LYS A 62 0.56 -14.33 -15.67
C LYS A 62 1.65 -13.42 -15.11
N GLY A 63 1.34 -12.68 -14.06
CA GLY A 63 2.24 -11.86 -13.28
C GLY A 63 2.45 -12.41 -11.87
N VAL A 64 3.54 -11.94 -11.24
CA VAL A 64 4.01 -12.46 -9.94
C VAL A 64 4.53 -11.30 -9.08
N LEU A 65 4.02 -11.21 -7.85
CA LEU A 65 4.69 -10.51 -6.76
C LEU A 65 5.47 -11.54 -5.95
N ALA A 66 6.79 -11.45 -6.03
CA ALA A 66 7.70 -12.36 -5.37
C ALA A 66 7.66 -12.20 -3.84
N VAL A 67 7.95 -13.31 -3.14
CA VAL A 67 8.12 -13.36 -1.68
C VAL A 67 9.22 -12.39 -1.23
N GLU A 68 9.00 -11.71 -0.11
CA GLU A 68 9.92 -10.73 0.52
C GLU A 68 10.37 -9.59 -0.41
N LYS A 69 9.77 -9.44 -1.59
CA LYS A 69 10.03 -8.30 -2.47
C LYS A 69 9.14 -7.14 -2.03
N ALA A 70 9.77 -6.01 -1.71
CA ALA A 70 9.06 -4.79 -1.37
C ALA A 70 8.14 -4.33 -2.52
N VAL A 71 6.87 -4.11 -2.22
CA VAL A 71 5.89 -3.49 -3.11
C VAL A 71 5.34 -2.23 -2.43
N THR A 72 5.48 -1.08 -3.09
CA THR A 72 5.08 0.22 -2.52
C THR A 72 3.58 0.29 -2.31
N LEU A 73 3.18 0.73 -1.12
CA LEU A 73 1.80 1.02 -0.75
C LEU A 73 1.45 2.46 -1.11
N LEU A 74 0.28 2.64 -1.70
CA LEU A 74 -0.23 3.95 -2.05
C LEU A 74 -0.78 4.67 -0.81
N PRO A 75 -0.56 6.00 -0.71
CA PRO A 75 -1.21 6.83 0.30
C PRO A 75 -2.74 6.63 0.30
N CYS A 76 -3.27 6.13 1.41
CA CYS A 76 -4.70 5.93 1.62
C CYS A 76 -5.04 5.87 3.11
N SER A 77 -6.31 6.02 3.44
CA SER A 77 -6.81 5.99 4.82
C SER A 77 -6.47 4.69 5.54
N THR A 78 -6.51 3.57 4.83
CA THR A 78 -6.11 2.26 5.38
C THR A 78 -4.61 2.22 5.68
N LEU A 79 -3.77 2.81 4.84
CA LEU A 79 -2.34 2.93 5.11
C LEU A 79 -2.06 3.83 6.33
N GLU A 80 -2.84 4.88 6.53
CA GLU A 80 -2.75 5.74 7.70
C GLU A 80 -3.03 4.96 8.99
N GLN A 81 -4.07 4.11 9.00
CA GLN A 81 -4.36 3.22 10.13
C GLN A 81 -3.22 2.23 10.39
N VAL A 82 -2.63 1.65 9.33
CA VAL A 82 -1.46 0.77 9.44
C VAL A 82 -0.25 1.52 10.02
N ALA A 83 -0.02 2.75 9.57
CA ALA A 83 1.07 3.60 10.05
C ALA A 83 0.89 3.96 11.53
N GLN A 84 -0.34 4.28 11.95
CA GLN A 84 -0.68 4.53 13.35
C GLN A 84 -0.46 3.28 14.22
N LEU A 85 -0.83 2.10 13.72
CA LEU A 85 -0.63 0.85 14.44
C LEU A 85 0.86 0.47 14.57
N ALA A 86 1.66 0.76 13.53
CA ALA A 86 3.09 0.49 13.53
C ALA A 86 3.87 1.37 14.53
N GLY A 87 3.35 2.57 14.85
CA GLY A 87 3.93 3.47 15.83
C GLY A 87 5.43 3.74 15.59
N ASP A 88 6.21 3.70 16.66
CA ASP A 88 7.66 3.96 16.61
C ASP A 88 8.46 2.83 15.95
N GLU A 89 7.92 1.60 15.93
CA GLU A 89 8.59 0.46 15.29
C GLU A 89 8.59 0.60 13.76
N GLN A 90 7.66 1.38 13.21
CA GLN A 90 7.49 1.60 11.76
C GLN A 90 7.39 0.31 10.94
N THR A 91 7.04 -0.80 11.60
CA THR A 91 6.87 -2.12 11.01
C THR A 91 5.69 -2.82 11.68
N VAL A 92 4.90 -3.56 10.91
CA VAL A 92 3.77 -4.32 11.43
C VAL A 92 3.48 -5.55 10.57
N ASN A 93 3.24 -6.68 11.21
CA ASN A 93 2.82 -7.91 10.54
C ASN A 93 1.32 -7.90 10.33
N VAL A 94 0.89 -8.08 9.09
CA VAL A 94 -0.52 -7.96 8.70
C VAL A 94 -0.92 -9.04 7.71
N ARG A 95 -2.21 -9.31 7.67
CA ARG A 95 -2.88 -9.91 6.53
C ARG A 95 -3.52 -8.77 5.74
N LEU A 96 -3.06 -8.57 4.51
CA LEU A 96 -3.43 -7.43 3.67
C LEU A 96 -4.41 -7.84 2.57
N TRP A 97 -5.45 -7.03 2.39
CA TRP A 97 -6.28 -6.97 1.19
C TRP A 97 -5.98 -5.68 0.45
N ALA A 98 -5.56 -5.79 -0.81
CA ALA A 98 -5.15 -4.64 -1.58
C ALA A 98 -5.50 -4.80 -3.05
N MET A 99 -5.70 -3.68 -3.74
CA MET A 99 -5.84 -3.63 -5.19
C MET A 99 -4.49 -3.27 -5.80
N VAL A 100 -4.07 -4.03 -6.81
CA VAL A 100 -2.84 -3.73 -7.55
C VAL A 100 -3.11 -2.60 -8.54
N THR A 101 -2.21 -1.64 -8.60
CA THR A 101 -2.14 -0.66 -9.69
C THR A 101 -0.82 -0.79 -10.44
N ASP A 102 -0.81 -0.39 -11.71
CA ASP A 102 0.40 -0.30 -12.53
C ASP A 102 0.63 1.17 -12.87
N TYR A 103 1.86 1.63 -12.69
CA TYR A 103 2.28 2.94 -13.15
C TYR A 103 3.75 2.88 -13.56
N ARG A 104 4.06 3.31 -14.79
CA ARG A 104 5.43 3.35 -15.33
C ARG A 104 6.15 2.00 -15.29
N GLY A 105 5.41 0.90 -15.39
CA GLY A 105 5.99 -0.44 -15.38
C GLY A 105 6.39 -0.93 -13.99
N GLN A 106 5.73 -0.42 -12.94
CA GLN A 106 5.89 -0.87 -11.57
C GLN A 106 4.53 -1.11 -10.94
N ASN A 107 4.42 -2.16 -10.12
CA ASN A 107 3.21 -2.44 -9.38
C ASN A 107 3.22 -1.69 -8.04
N TYR A 108 2.09 -1.06 -7.74
CA TYR A 108 1.79 -0.45 -6.45
C TYR A 108 0.56 -1.13 -5.85
N LEU A 109 0.39 -0.98 -4.55
CA LEU A 109 -0.73 -1.56 -3.82
C LEU A 109 -1.58 -0.47 -3.18
N TYR A 110 -2.86 -0.43 -3.53
CA TYR A 110 -3.86 0.34 -2.81
C TYR A 110 -4.48 -0.53 -1.72
N ALA A 111 -4.17 -0.27 -0.45
CA ALA A 111 -4.71 -1.05 0.66
C ALA A 111 -6.22 -0.82 0.79
N LEU A 112 -6.98 -1.90 0.82
CA LEU A 112 -8.44 -1.87 0.99
C LEU A 112 -8.83 -2.20 2.43
N TYR A 113 -8.12 -3.16 3.02
CA TYR A 113 -8.36 -3.63 4.37
C TYR A 113 -7.13 -4.38 4.90
N PHE A 114 -6.94 -4.43 6.22
CA PHE A 114 -5.89 -5.23 6.83
C PHE A 114 -6.35 -5.85 8.15
N LEU A 115 -5.72 -6.95 8.52
CA LEU A 115 -5.82 -7.53 9.85
C LEU A 115 -4.42 -7.66 10.47
N PRO A 116 -4.16 -7.09 11.65
CA PRO A 116 -2.88 -7.28 12.31
C PRO A 116 -2.73 -8.74 12.75
N VAL A 117 -1.58 -9.33 12.45
CA VAL A 117 -1.22 -10.68 12.87
C VAL A 117 -0.16 -10.54 13.95
N ARG A 118 -0.46 -11.01 15.17
CA ARG A 118 0.57 -11.10 16.19
C ARG A 118 1.64 -12.06 15.71
N SER A 119 2.89 -11.63 15.75
CA SER A 119 4.03 -12.53 15.61
C SER A 119 3.93 -13.56 16.74
N GLU A 120 3.52 -14.78 16.44
CA GLU A 120 3.81 -15.88 17.35
C GLU A 120 5.33 -15.99 17.42
N PRO A 121 5.94 -16.04 18.61
CA PRO A 121 7.36 -16.34 18.69
C PRO A 121 7.55 -17.70 18.02
N ASP A 122 8.50 -17.75 17.09
CA ASP A 122 8.91 -18.94 16.35
C ASP A 122 9.29 -20.02 17.37
N VAL A 123 8.33 -20.87 17.76
CA VAL A 123 8.63 -22.01 18.63
C VAL A 123 9.35 -23.00 17.73
N ALA A 124 10.68 -22.96 17.81
CA ALA A 124 11.55 -24.00 17.29
C ALA A 124 10.91 -25.38 17.57
N PRO A 125 10.90 -26.32 16.61
CA PRO A 125 10.29 -27.62 16.81
C PRO A 125 10.92 -28.24 18.06
N VAL A 126 10.14 -28.41 19.12
CA VAL A 126 10.58 -29.19 20.27
C VAL A 126 10.79 -30.60 19.74
N GLU A 127 12.07 -31.00 19.66
CA GLU A 127 12.45 -32.37 19.37
C GLU A 127 11.66 -33.29 20.30
N VAL A 128 10.82 -34.12 19.68
CA VAL A 128 10.06 -35.17 20.35
C VAL A 128 11.07 -36.18 20.88
N ASN A 129 11.50 -36.01 22.13
CA ASN A 129 12.23 -37.05 22.84
C ASN A 129 11.29 -38.24 23.07
N LYS A 130 11.72 -39.40 22.55
CA LYS A 130 11.10 -40.72 22.78
C LYS A 130 10.77 -40.94 24.26
N PRO A 131 9.60 -41.51 24.60
CA PRO A 131 9.38 -42.03 25.94
C PRO A 131 10.10 -43.37 26.09
N ASP A 132 11.03 -43.43 27.04
CA ASP A 132 11.59 -44.68 27.55
C ASP A 132 10.60 -45.32 28.53
N GLU A 133 10.48 -46.62 28.42
CA GLU A 133 9.56 -47.52 29.10
C GLU A 133 10.10 -47.89 30.48
N SER A 134 9.42 -47.56 31.59
CA SER A 134 9.44 -48.40 32.79
C SER A 134 8.31 -48.09 33.78
N ALA A 135 7.71 -49.15 34.28
CA ALA A 135 6.41 -49.24 34.93
C ALA A 135 6.43 -49.02 36.45
N ALA A 136 5.30 -48.59 37.03
CA ALA A 136 4.68 -49.19 38.24
C ALA A 136 3.31 -48.58 38.60
N THR A 137 2.46 -49.45 39.16
CA THR A 137 0.99 -49.48 39.32
C THR A 137 0.44 -48.89 40.65
N VAL A 138 -0.50 -47.90 40.59
CA VAL A 138 -1.89 -47.77 41.22
C VAL A 138 -2.03 -47.84 42.78
N PRO A 139 -3.03 -47.25 43.54
CA PRO A 139 -4.38 -46.72 43.21
C PRO A 139 -4.81 -45.33 43.76
N ALA A 140 -6.04 -44.95 43.38
CA ALA A 140 -6.78 -43.69 43.52
C ALA A 140 -7.27 -43.28 44.93
N THR A 141 -7.52 -41.96 45.11
CA THR A 141 -8.73 -41.41 45.78
C THR A 141 -9.00 -39.95 45.35
N GLU A 142 -10.08 -39.81 44.58
CA GLU A 142 -11.10 -38.74 44.49
C GLU A 142 -10.78 -37.23 44.63
N LYS A 143 -10.98 -36.57 43.46
CA LYS A 143 -11.78 -35.35 43.19
C LYS A 143 -11.26 -33.98 43.66
N GLU A 144 -10.55 -33.29 42.76
CA GLU A 144 -10.90 -31.93 42.35
C GLU A 144 -10.23 -31.58 41.02
N SER A 145 -10.98 -30.92 40.13
CA SER A 145 -10.64 -30.55 38.74
C SER A 145 -10.63 -31.69 37.72
N VAL A 146 -11.76 -31.85 37.02
CA VAL A 146 -11.96 -32.76 35.85
C VAL A 146 -11.35 -32.16 34.56
N LEU A 147 -10.67 -31.02 34.66
CA LEU A 147 -9.97 -30.41 33.55
C LEU A 147 -8.47 -30.55 33.80
N PRO A 148 -7.74 -31.34 32.98
CA PRO A 148 -6.28 -31.34 33.00
C PRO A 148 -5.79 -29.89 32.84
N ASP A 149 -4.78 -29.49 33.62
CA ASP A 149 -4.19 -28.14 33.55
C ASP A 149 -3.71 -27.78 32.13
N GLU A 150 -3.41 -28.80 31.33
CA GLU A 150 -3.10 -28.71 29.91
C GLU A 150 -4.24 -28.07 29.09
N ILE A 151 -5.51 -28.38 29.40
CA ILE A 151 -6.67 -27.79 28.73
C ILE A 151 -6.92 -26.36 29.21
N LEU A 152 -6.66 -26.06 30.49
CA LEU A 152 -6.71 -24.69 31.01
C LEU A 152 -5.66 -23.79 30.34
N GLN A 153 -4.46 -24.30 30.12
CA GLN A 153 -3.41 -23.57 29.39
C GLN A 153 -3.74 -23.41 27.91
N MET A 154 -4.36 -24.41 27.26
CA MET A 154 -4.85 -24.29 25.88
C MET A 154 -6.00 -23.27 25.74
N MET A 155 -6.93 -23.22 26.71
CA MET A 155 -8.01 -22.22 26.72
C MET A 155 -7.51 -20.80 26.98
N GLN A 156 -6.48 -20.63 27.82
CA GLN A 156 -5.87 -19.33 28.08
C GLN A 156 -4.98 -18.82 26.93
N ARG A 157 -4.44 -19.72 26.10
CA ARG A 157 -3.75 -19.36 24.85
C ARG A 157 -4.71 -18.79 23.80
N ASN A 158 -5.95 -19.28 23.78
CA ASN A 158 -7.06 -18.73 23.00
C ASN A 158 -7.71 -17.53 23.71
N ARG A 159 -6.90 -16.55 24.15
CA ARG A 159 -7.42 -15.30 24.66
C ARG A 159 -8.27 -14.63 23.59
N ILE A 160 -9.54 -14.47 23.91
CA ILE A 160 -10.59 -13.79 23.15
C ILE A 160 -9.99 -12.56 22.46
N PRO A 161 -10.18 -12.40 21.14
CA PRO A 161 -9.77 -11.19 20.43
C PRO A 161 -10.30 -9.98 21.19
N ASP A 162 -9.45 -8.98 21.45
CA ASP A 162 -9.88 -7.73 22.07
C ASP A 162 -10.79 -7.00 21.07
N LEU A 163 -12.10 -7.26 21.18
CA LEU A 163 -13.13 -6.77 20.27
C LEU A 163 -13.14 -5.24 20.25
N THR A 164 -12.76 -4.60 21.37
CA THR A 164 -12.64 -3.15 21.48
C THR A 164 -11.60 -2.56 20.52
N ARG A 165 -10.45 -3.23 20.33
CA ARG A 165 -9.44 -2.81 19.34
C ARG A 165 -9.86 -3.17 17.91
N LEU A 166 -10.60 -4.26 17.72
CA LEU A 166 -11.13 -4.63 16.42
C LEU A 166 -12.22 -3.66 15.95
N ASP A 167 -13.04 -3.11 16.86
CA ASP A 167 -14.05 -2.11 16.54
C ASP A 167 -13.42 -0.74 16.21
N GLU A 168 -12.27 -0.40 16.82
CA GLU A 168 -11.47 0.78 16.42
C GLU A 168 -10.77 0.60 15.06
N ILE A 169 -10.39 -0.64 14.69
CA ILE A 169 -9.72 -0.98 13.41
C ILE A 169 -10.74 -1.32 12.30
N ALA A 170 -11.97 -1.69 12.65
CA ALA A 170 -13.09 -1.89 11.73
C ALA A 170 -13.74 -0.58 11.28
N ALA A 171 -13.09 0.56 11.56
CA ALA A 171 -13.42 1.83 10.94
C ALA A 171 -13.27 1.70 9.42
N VAL A 172 -14.43 1.52 8.77
CA VAL A 172 -14.66 1.61 7.33
C VAL A 172 -13.76 2.71 6.78
N SER A 173 -12.85 2.34 5.87
CA SER A 173 -11.98 3.28 5.14
C SER A 173 -12.82 4.49 4.71
N ASP A 174 -12.48 5.73 5.09
CA ASP A 174 -13.22 6.96 4.70
C ASP A 174 -12.97 7.31 3.22
N ASP A 175 -12.76 6.28 2.41
CA ASP A 175 -12.53 6.36 1.00
C ASP A 175 -13.86 6.61 0.30
N ARG A 176 -13.95 7.70 -0.44
CA ARG A 176 -15.19 8.12 -1.12
C ARG A 176 -15.04 7.99 -2.61
N ASN A 177 -16.07 7.50 -3.28
CA ASN A 177 -16.06 7.45 -4.74
C ASN A 177 -16.32 8.84 -5.33
N LEU A 178 -15.36 9.33 -6.10
CA LEU A 178 -15.52 10.51 -6.94
C LEU A 178 -16.13 10.06 -8.28
N ILE A 179 -17.32 10.56 -8.62
CA ILE A 179 -18.04 10.15 -9.84
C ILE A 179 -18.23 11.36 -10.76
N HIS A 180 -17.77 11.21 -11.99
CA HIS A 180 -17.96 12.15 -13.11
C HIS A 180 -17.71 13.62 -12.74
N ARG A 181 -16.62 13.90 -12.03
CA ARG A 181 -16.26 15.29 -11.72
C ARG A 181 -15.40 15.88 -12.81
N THR A 182 -15.80 17.04 -13.30
CA THR A 182 -15.03 17.81 -14.28
C THR A 182 -13.99 18.64 -13.55
N GLY A 183 -12.79 18.68 -14.08
CA GLY A 183 -11.73 19.53 -13.57
C GLY A 183 -10.52 19.53 -14.49
N ARG A 184 -9.42 20.03 -13.96
CA ARG A 184 -8.14 20.14 -14.66
C ARG A 184 -7.11 19.29 -13.94
N ILE A 185 -6.28 18.61 -14.73
CA ILE A 185 -5.13 17.88 -14.24
C ILE A 185 -3.89 18.68 -14.61
N GLN A 186 -3.04 18.95 -13.63
CA GLN A 186 -1.81 19.74 -13.80
C GLN A 186 -0.63 18.95 -13.23
N SER A 187 0.52 19.05 -13.90
CA SER A 187 1.80 18.59 -13.34
C SER A 187 2.28 19.68 -12.38
N VAL A 188 2.51 19.33 -11.12
CA VAL A 188 3.11 20.24 -10.12
C VAL A 188 4.62 20.04 -10.08
N GLU A 189 5.05 18.78 -10.15
CA GLU A 189 6.46 18.35 -10.21
C GLU A 189 6.64 17.34 -11.36
N GLU A 190 7.84 16.77 -11.53
CA GLU A 190 8.13 15.81 -12.62
C GLU A 190 7.24 14.55 -12.60
N ASP A 191 6.81 14.11 -11.41
CA ASP A 191 5.97 12.90 -11.25
C ASP A 191 4.77 13.10 -10.30
N ALA A 192 4.48 14.36 -9.93
CA ALA A 192 3.34 14.71 -9.09
C ALA A 192 2.28 15.44 -9.90
N PHE A 193 1.09 14.84 -9.96
CA PHE A 193 -0.07 15.43 -10.63
C PHE A 193 -1.13 15.81 -9.62
N VAL A 194 -1.82 16.92 -9.88
CA VAL A 194 -2.95 17.38 -9.07
C VAL A 194 -4.17 17.54 -9.95
N PHE A 195 -5.30 17.01 -9.49
CA PHE A 195 -6.61 17.26 -10.06
C PHE A 195 -7.32 18.35 -9.25
N THR A 196 -7.60 19.47 -9.90
CA THR A 196 -8.40 20.55 -9.34
C THR A 196 -9.78 20.51 -9.96
N GLN A 197 -10.80 20.28 -9.13
CA GLN A 197 -12.19 20.24 -9.58
C GLN A 197 -12.63 21.63 -10.06
N ASP A 198 -13.39 21.69 -11.15
CA ASP A 198 -14.05 22.91 -11.57
C ASP A 198 -15.16 23.23 -10.54
N GLY A 199 -15.09 24.40 -9.91
CA GLY A 199 -16.11 24.85 -8.97
C GLY A 199 -17.41 25.17 -9.71
N PHE A 200 -18.50 24.47 -9.38
CA PHE A 200 -19.83 24.80 -9.87
C PHE A 200 -20.67 25.38 -8.73
N GLY A 201 -20.91 26.70 -8.76
CA GLY A 201 -21.80 27.40 -7.83
C GLY A 201 -21.10 28.41 -6.93
N GLN A 202 -21.90 29.31 -6.33
CA GLN A 202 -21.44 30.22 -5.29
C GLN A 202 -21.22 29.39 -4.01
N ASN A 203 -19.99 29.35 -3.47
CA ASN A 203 -19.55 28.63 -2.26
C ASN A 203 -19.05 27.18 -2.38
N VAL A 204 -18.80 26.64 -3.58
CA VAL A 204 -18.07 25.37 -3.69
C VAL A 204 -16.57 25.65 -3.71
N GLY A 205 -15.87 25.35 -2.61
CA GLY A 205 -14.42 25.45 -2.54
C GLY A 205 -13.75 24.64 -3.67
N GLN A 206 -12.65 25.16 -4.22
CA GLN A 206 -11.85 24.39 -5.17
C GLN A 206 -11.20 23.22 -4.44
N ALA A 207 -11.79 22.03 -4.56
CA ALA A 207 -11.18 20.81 -4.08
C ALA A 207 -10.03 20.42 -5.01
N SER A 208 -8.84 20.20 -4.43
CA SER A 208 -7.65 19.76 -5.14
C SER A 208 -7.15 18.46 -4.54
N TYR A 209 -6.82 17.50 -5.40
CA TYR A 209 -6.45 16.14 -5.02
C TYR A 209 -5.12 15.76 -5.67
N ARG A 210 -4.19 15.22 -4.88
CA ARG A 210 -2.95 14.65 -5.44
C ARG A 210 -3.26 13.29 -6.08
N LEU A 211 -2.84 13.10 -7.31
CA LEU A 211 -3.16 11.89 -8.06
C LEU A 211 -2.23 10.74 -7.68
N LEU A 212 -2.83 9.58 -7.45
CA LEU A 212 -2.10 8.37 -7.12
C LEU A 212 -1.64 7.62 -8.40
N PRO A 213 -0.46 6.96 -8.34
CA PRO A 213 0.03 6.07 -9.39
C PRO A 213 -1.02 5.05 -9.85
N SER A 214 -1.39 5.13 -11.14
CA SER A 214 -2.38 4.28 -11.80
C SER A 214 -2.20 4.29 -13.31
N THR A 215 -2.75 3.30 -14.02
CA THR A 215 -2.63 3.27 -15.49
C THR A 215 -3.41 4.43 -16.11
N ALA A 216 -4.54 4.81 -15.51
CA ALA A 216 -5.32 5.95 -15.96
C ALA A 216 -4.51 7.26 -15.89
N LEU A 217 -3.73 7.46 -14.82
CA LEU A 217 -2.81 8.59 -14.71
C LEU A 217 -1.72 8.53 -15.79
N GLU A 218 -1.18 7.34 -16.07
CA GLU A 218 -0.18 7.17 -17.13
C GLU A 218 -0.74 7.51 -18.52
N LEU A 219 -1.98 7.11 -18.81
CA LEU A 219 -2.66 7.46 -20.07
C LEU A 219 -2.86 8.97 -20.19
N ILE A 220 -3.30 9.63 -19.12
CA ILE A 220 -3.44 11.09 -19.07
C ILE A 220 -2.10 11.77 -19.31
N ARG A 221 -1.03 11.32 -18.65
CA ARG A 221 0.32 11.85 -18.84
C ARG A 221 0.77 11.77 -20.31
N ARG A 222 0.55 10.62 -20.96
CA ARG A 222 0.84 10.43 -22.39
C ARG A 222 0.00 11.36 -23.28
N ASP A 223 -1.27 11.58 -22.95
CA ASP A 223 -2.13 12.51 -23.70
C ASP A 223 -1.69 13.97 -23.53
N MET A 224 -1.32 14.37 -22.31
CA MET A 224 -0.80 15.70 -21.99
C MET A 224 0.53 16.00 -22.70
N GLN A 225 1.40 14.99 -22.85
CA GLN A 225 2.65 15.15 -23.62
C GLN A 225 2.41 15.34 -25.12
N ARG A 226 1.29 14.84 -25.65
CA ARG A 226 0.93 14.96 -27.07
C ARG A 226 0.10 16.19 -27.38
N THR A 227 -0.64 16.70 -26.40
CA THR A 227 -1.56 17.83 -26.57
C THR A 227 -1.00 19.08 -25.90
N SER A 228 -0.74 20.12 -26.68
CA SER A 228 -0.49 21.45 -26.13
C SER A 228 -1.80 22.11 -25.67
N GLY A 229 -1.89 22.52 -24.41
CA GLY A 229 -2.99 23.35 -23.92
C GLY A 229 -3.62 22.90 -22.60
N ARG A 230 -4.50 23.72 -22.04
CA ARG A 230 -5.22 23.43 -20.80
C ARG A 230 -6.43 22.53 -21.09
N VAL A 231 -6.26 21.23 -20.86
CA VAL A 231 -7.30 20.22 -21.11
C VAL A 231 -8.16 20.01 -19.86
N ARG A 232 -9.47 19.85 -20.07
CA ARG A 232 -10.41 19.42 -19.03
C ARG A 232 -10.64 17.92 -19.11
N TYR A 233 -10.81 17.31 -17.95
CA TYR A 233 -11.13 15.90 -17.82
C TYR A 233 -12.39 15.72 -16.97
N VAL A 234 -13.25 14.78 -17.37
CA VAL A 234 -14.21 14.15 -16.48
C VAL A 234 -13.53 12.95 -15.84
N VAL A 235 -13.34 13.01 -14.52
CA VAL A 235 -12.60 12.02 -13.74
C VAL A 235 -13.55 11.22 -12.85
N SER A 236 -13.24 9.94 -12.68
CA SER A 236 -13.88 9.07 -11.69
C SER A 236 -12.84 8.18 -11.03
N GLY A 237 -12.99 7.96 -9.73
CA GLY A 237 -11.96 7.31 -8.93
C GLY A 237 -12.32 7.21 -7.45
N VAL A 238 -11.35 6.81 -6.65
CA VAL A 238 -11.46 6.72 -5.19
C VAL A 238 -10.67 7.88 -4.59
N MET A 239 -11.38 8.73 -3.85
CA MET A 239 -10.82 9.78 -3.02
C MET A 239 -10.46 9.19 -1.68
N THR A 240 -9.27 9.51 -1.17
CA THR A 240 -8.79 9.04 0.12
C THR A 240 -7.96 10.14 0.78
N GLU A 241 -7.71 10.02 2.06
CA GLU A 241 -6.88 10.93 2.82
C GLU A 241 -5.73 10.16 3.46
N PHE A 242 -4.56 10.79 3.54
CA PHE A 242 -3.38 10.24 4.19
C PHE A 242 -2.54 11.40 4.71
N GLU A 243 -2.23 11.40 6.02
CA GLU A 243 -1.48 12.46 6.69
C GLU A 243 -2.11 13.86 6.49
N GLY A 244 -3.44 13.93 6.49
CA GLY A 244 -4.20 15.17 6.29
C GLY A 244 -4.21 15.71 4.86
N GLN A 245 -3.62 14.99 3.90
CA GLN A 245 -3.61 15.36 2.49
C GLN A 245 -4.61 14.52 1.70
N ALA A 246 -5.39 15.17 0.83
CA ALA A 246 -6.36 14.50 -0.02
C ALA A 246 -5.70 13.94 -1.30
N TYR A 247 -5.95 12.65 -1.55
CA TYR A 247 -5.46 11.90 -2.69
C TYR A 247 -6.61 11.36 -3.54
N LEU A 248 -6.34 11.11 -4.82
CA LEU A 248 -7.30 10.55 -5.77
C LEU A 248 -6.64 9.44 -6.59
N LEU A 249 -7.13 8.21 -6.41
CA LEU A 249 -6.84 7.11 -7.32
C LEU A 249 -7.80 7.16 -8.51
N ILE A 250 -7.30 7.59 -9.66
CA ILE A 250 -8.11 7.65 -10.88
C ILE A 250 -8.34 6.24 -11.41
N ARG A 251 -9.61 5.87 -11.59
CA ARG A 251 -10.02 4.65 -12.29
C ARG A 251 -10.39 4.93 -13.74
N ARG A 252 -10.90 6.12 -14.01
CA ARG A 252 -11.29 6.56 -15.35
C ARG A 252 -11.11 8.07 -15.49
N ALA A 253 -10.53 8.49 -16.60
CA ALA A 253 -10.53 9.88 -17.02
C ALA A 253 -10.87 9.97 -18.51
N VAL A 254 -11.78 10.87 -18.84
CA VAL A 254 -12.15 11.16 -20.23
C VAL A 254 -11.95 12.63 -20.48
N ARG A 255 -11.22 12.96 -21.56
CA ARG A 255 -11.03 14.33 -21.98
C ARG A 255 -12.36 14.95 -22.43
N THR A 256 -12.65 16.14 -21.91
CA THR A 256 -13.79 16.95 -22.34
C THR A 256 -13.35 17.94 -23.40
N TYR A 257 -14.00 17.90 -24.57
CA TYR A 257 -13.80 18.91 -25.60
C TYR A 257 -14.77 20.06 -25.37
N THR A 258 -14.24 21.23 -25.02
CA THR A 258 -15.03 22.46 -25.03
C THR A 258 -15.01 23.02 -26.44
N HIS A 259 -16.13 22.94 -27.17
CA HIS A 259 -16.29 23.46 -28.54
C HIS A 259 -16.33 25.00 -28.63
N GLY A 260 -15.57 25.73 -27.81
CA GLY A 260 -15.48 27.20 -27.87
C GLY A 260 -16.78 27.98 -27.57
N ASN A 261 -17.92 27.31 -27.38
CA ASN A 261 -19.23 27.97 -27.27
C ASN A 261 -19.48 28.71 -25.94
N PHE A 262 -18.56 28.66 -24.97
CA PHE A 262 -18.72 29.29 -23.65
C PHE A 262 -17.48 30.04 -23.14
N THR A 263 -16.60 30.47 -24.04
CA THR A 263 -15.54 31.43 -23.71
C THR A 263 -15.94 32.81 -24.23
N GLN A 264 -16.69 33.55 -23.41
CA GLN A 264 -16.69 35.02 -23.38
C GLN A 264 -16.18 35.45 -22.01
#